data_AF-A0A936NCK1-F1
#
_entry.id   AF-A0A936NCK1-F1
#
_cell.length_a   1.000
_cell.length_b   1.000
_cell.length_c   1.000
_cell.angle_alpha   90.00
_cell.angle_beta   90.00
_cell.angle_gamma   90.00
#
_symmetry.space_group_name_H-M   'P 1'
#
loop_
_entity.id
_entity.type
_entity.pdbx_description
1 polymer ?
#
loop_
_entity_poly.entity_id
_entity_poly.type
_entity_poly.pdbx_seq_one_letter_code
_entity_poly.pdbx_strand_id
1 'polypeptide(L)'
;MAEHERYHLHQQLEEVLDERGANTMMELLPPVGWADVTTKRDLDQLEERMDLRFQNVDLRFDNVDSRLDEISEIAGLRFNQATENTNLRFNQAADSTNLRFDKAAESTNLRFEKVEKRIDAQADRIISKLLTILVPIIAVAVAFLTAMSVWGPG
;
A
#
# COMPACT_ATOMS: atom_id res chain seq x y z
N MET A 1 9.09 -32.14 -61.92
CA MET A 1 9.74 -33.34 -62.50
C MET A 1 8.73 -34.47 -62.79
N ALA A 2 7.59 -34.54 -62.08
CA ALA A 2 6.61 -35.63 -62.22
C ALA A 2 5.90 -35.79 -63.59
N GLU A 3 5.74 -34.75 -64.40
CA GLU A 3 4.89 -34.84 -65.60
C GLU A 3 5.51 -35.68 -66.73
N HIS A 4 6.82 -35.55 -66.95
CA HIS A 4 7.54 -36.34 -67.96
C HIS A 4 7.67 -37.81 -67.53
N GLU A 5 7.87 -38.05 -66.23
CA GLU A 5 7.94 -39.39 -65.65
C GLU A 5 6.58 -40.10 -65.67
N ARG A 6 5.48 -39.36 -65.42
CA ARG A 6 4.10 -39.87 -65.57
C ARG A 6 3.78 -40.25 -67.01
N TYR A 7 4.19 -39.42 -67.97
CA TYR A 7 3.97 -39.71 -69.39
C TYR A 7 4.71 -40.98 -69.84
N HIS A 8 5.96 -41.16 -69.41
CA HIS A 8 6.72 -42.37 -69.71
C HIS A 8 6.12 -43.62 -69.04
N LEU A 9 5.67 -43.51 -67.78
CA LEU A 9 5.01 -44.60 -67.06
C LEU A 9 3.68 -45.01 -67.73
N HIS A 10 2.91 -44.03 -68.20
CA HIS A 10 1.67 -44.27 -68.94
C HIS A 10 1.90 -45.07 -70.23
N GLN A 11 2.90 -44.70 -71.05
CA GLN A 11 3.27 -45.45 -72.26
C GLN A 11 3.68 -46.90 -71.96
N GLN A 12 4.45 -47.12 -70.89
CA GLN A 12 4.86 -48.47 -70.49
C GLN A 12 3.69 -49.32 -69.97
N LEU A 13 2.71 -48.69 -69.31
CA LEU A 13 1.51 -49.38 -68.83
C LEU A 13 0.55 -49.71 -70.00
N GLU A 14 0.45 -48.84 -70.99
CA GLU A 14 -0.41 -49.03 -72.17
C GLU A 14 0.04 -50.24 -73.01
N GLU A 15 1.35 -50.44 -73.14
CA GLU A 15 1.94 -51.57 -73.86
C GLU A 15 1.65 -52.94 -73.21
N VAL A 16 1.40 -52.96 -71.89
CA VAL A 16 1.21 -54.19 -71.09
C VAL A 16 -0.26 -54.46 -70.74
N LEU A 17 -1.03 -53.42 -70.44
CA LEU A 17 -2.37 -53.52 -69.84
C LEU A 17 -3.49 -52.95 -70.71
N ASP A 18 -3.18 -52.48 -71.93
CA ASP A 18 -4.06 -51.67 -72.78
C ASP A 18 -4.30 -50.22 -72.28
N GLU A 19 -4.83 -49.38 -73.17
CA GLU A 19 -5.06 -47.96 -72.93
C GLU A 19 -6.00 -47.69 -71.74
N ARG A 20 -7.03 -48.53 -71.54
CA ARG A 20 -7.96 -48.38 -70.41
C ARG A 20 -7.31 -48.77 -69.10
N GLY A 21 -6.58 -49.90 -69.08
CA GLY A 21 -5.86 -50.36 -67.90
C GLY A 21 -4.81 -49.34 -67.43
N ALA A 22 -4.07 -48.75 -68.38
CA ALA A 22 -3.08 -47.72 -68.11
C ALA A 22 -3.70 -46.43 -67.55
N ASN A 23 -4.79 -45.94 -68.15
CA ASN A 23 -5.49 -44.75 -67.67
C ASN A 23 -6.04 -44.93 -66.25
N THR A 24 -6.65 -46.08 -65.94
CA THR A 24 -7.16 -46.35 -64.58
C THR A 24 -6.04 -46.41 -63.55
N MET A 25 -4.90 -47.02 -63.86
CA MET A 25 -3.75 -47.02 -62.95
C MET A 25 -3.19 -45.61 -62.74
N MET A 26 -3.10 -44.80 -63.79
CA MET A 26 -2.64 -43.42 -63.69
C MET A 26 -3.62 -42.52 -62.92
N GLU A 27 -4.94 -42.78 -62.99
CA GLU A 27 -5.97 -42.12 -62.15
C GLU A 27 -5.87 -42.49 -60.66
N LEU A 28 -5.42 -43.70 -60.34
CA LEU A 28 -5.26 -44.17 -58.96
C LEU A 28 -3.94 -43.73 -58.32
N LEU A 29 -2.98 -43.26 -59.12
CA LEU A 29 -1.76 -42.68 -58.58
C LEU A 29 -2.08 -41.33 -57.93
N PRO A 30 -1.56 -41.07 -56.71
CA PRO A 30 -1.75 -39.77 -56.09
C PRO A 30 -1.21 -38.66 -57.01
N PRO A 31 -1.88 -37.50 -57.07
CA PRO A 31 -1.51 -36.40 -57.96
C PRO A 31 -0.13 -35.81 -57.66
N VAL A 32 0.42 -36.12 -56.48
CA VAL A 32 1.76 -35.76 -55.99
C VAL A 32 2.61 -37.02 -55.82
N GLY A 33 3.93 -36.91 -55.97
CA GLY A 33 4.81 -38.06 -55.81
C GLY A 33 4.76 -38.60 -54.39
N TRP A 34 5.01 -39.91 -54.19
CA TRP A 34 5.16 -40.48 -52.84
C TRP A 34 6.28 -39.81 -52.02
N ALA A 35 7.20 -39.11 -52.70
CA ALA A 35 8.22 -38.27 -52.07
C ALA A 35 7.66 -36.99 -51.41
N ASP A 36 6.48 -36.52 -51.82
CA ASP A 36 5.80 -35.35 -51.25
C ASP A 36 4.93 -35.72 -50.03
N VAL A 37 4.70 -37.02 -49.80
CA VAL A 37 3.99 -37.52 -48.62
C VAL A 37 4.97 -37.51 -47.45
N THR A 38 4.63 -36.78 -46.39
CA THR A 38 5.45 -36.70 -45.17
C THR A 38 5.85 -38.09 -44.70
N THR A 39 7.16 -38.33 -44.65
CA THR A 39 7.67 -39.64 -44.24
C THR A 39 7.57 -39.75 -42.72
N LYS A 40 7.56 -40.98 -42.21
CA LYS A 40 7.63 -41.22 -40.77
C LYS A 40 8.82 -40.49 -40.11
N ARG A 41 9.96 -40.43 -40.82
CA ARG A 41 11.16 -39.74 -40.34
C ARG A 41 10.97 -38.22 -40.18
N ASP A 42 10.17 -37.60 -41.04
CA ASP A 42 9.86 -36.17 -40.93
C ASP A 42 8.95 -35.90 -39.71
N LEU A 43 8.04 -36.84 -39.41
CA LEU A 43 7.22 -36.80 -38.19
C LEU A 43 8.06 -37.02 -36.93
N ASP A 44 8.97 -38.00 -36.92
CA ASP A 44 9.87 -38.26 -35.78
C ASP A 44 10.74 -37.01 -35.47
N GLN A 45 11.25 -36.33 -36.50
CA GLN A 45 12.00 -35.08 -36.34
C GLN A 45 11.13 -33.91 -35.84
N LEU A 46 9.86 -33.88 -36.23
CA LEU A 46 8.91 -32.89 -35.74
C LEU A 46 8.59 -33.13 -34.27
N GLU A 47 8.38 -34.39 -33.87
CA GLU A 47 8.16 -34.81 -32.48
C GLU A 47 9.34 -34.41 -31.60
N GLU A 48 10.56 -34.74 -31.99
CA GLU A 48 11.77 -34.35 -31.26
C GLU A 48 11.89 -32.83 -31.11
N ARG A 49 11.59 -32.07 -32.17
CA ARG A 49 11.58 -30.60 -32.13
C ARG A 49 10.49 -30.05 -31.21
N MET A 50 9.33 -30.69 -31.15
CA MET A 50 8.25 -30.31 -30.25
C MET A 50 8.64 -30.58 -28.80
N ASP A 51 9.18 -31.75 -28.50
CA ASP A 51 9.64 -32.11 -27.15
C ASP A 51 10.69 -31.12 -26.63
N LEU A 52 11.68 -30.76 -27.47
CA LEU A 52 12.67 -29.76 -27.12
C LEU A 52 12.05 -28.38 -26.84
N ARG A 53 11.01 -28.00 -27.60
CA ARG A 53 10.29 -26.73 -27.37
C ARG A 53 9.47 -26.78 -26.09
N PHE A 54 8.82 -27.90 -25.78
CA PHE A 54 8.06 -28.05 -24.54
C PHE A 54 8.98 -28.01 -23.32
N GLN A 55 10.11 -28.72 -23.36
CA GLN A 55 11.13 -28.64 -22.30
C GLN A 55 11.66 -27.20 -22.12
N ASN A 56 11.85 -26.46 -23.21
CA ASN A 56 12.24 -25.05 -23.11
C ASN A 56 11.16 -24.17 -22.46
N VAL A 57 9.89 -24.46 -22.75
CA VAL A 57 8.75 -23.78 -22.12
C VAL A 57 8.68 -24.10 -20.63
N ASP A 58 8.87 -25.35 -20.24
CA ASP A 58 8.89 -25.76 -18.82
C ASP A 58 9.99 -25.03 -18.05
N LEU A 59 11.22 -24.98 -18.59
CA LEU A 59 12.33 -24.23 -17.98
C LEU A 59 12.03 -22.73 -17.85
N ARG A 60 11.28 -22.16 -18.79
CA ARG A 60 10.86 -20.76 -18.73
C ARG A 60 9.79 -20.55 -17.67
N PHE A 61 8.88 -21.49 -17.47
CA PHE A 61 7.89 -21.45 -16.39
C PHE A 61 8.56 -21.57 -15.02
N ASP A 62 9.51 -22.49 -14.84
CA ASP A 62 10.29 -22.60 -13.58
C ASP A 62 11.02 -21.28 -13.25
N ASN A 63 11.54 -20.59 -14.28
CA ASN A 63 12.16 -19.28 -14.10
C ASN A 63 11.15 -18.20 -13.71
N VAL A 64 9.95 -18.22 -14.30
CA VAL A 64 8.87 -17.28 -13.95
C VAL A 64 8.44 -17.50 -12.51
N ASP A 65 8.25 -18.75 -12.08
CA ASP A 65 7.88 -19.08 -10.70
C ASP A 65 8.93 -18.58 -9.70
N SER A 66 10.21 -18.85 -9.98
CA SER A 66 11.32 -18.34 -9.16
C SER A 66 11.31 -16.80 -9.03
N ARG A 67 11.00 -16.09 -10.12
CA ARG A 67 10.90 -14.63 -10.12
C ARG A 67 9.67 -14.13 -9.37
N LEU A 68 8.55 -14.85 -9.41
CA LEU A 68 7.34 -14.49 -8.68
C LEU A 68 7.53 -14.68 -7.17
N ASP A 69 8.26 -15.70 -6.76
CA ASP A 69 8.64 -15.90 -5.35
C ASP A 69 9.52 -14.75 -4.85
N GLU A 70 10.55 -14.37 -5.61
CA GLU A 70 11.43 -13.23 -5.28
C GLU A 70 10.63 -11.91 -5.20
N ILE A 71 9.75 -11.66 -6.17
CA ILE A 71 8.89 -10.45 -6.18
C ILE A 71 7.99 -10.44 -4.94
N SER A 72 7.41 -11.58 -4.58
CA SER A 72 6.53 -11.69 -3.42
C SER A 72 7.28 -11.42 -2.11
N GLU A 73 8.49 -11.94 -1.97
CA GLU A 73 9.35 -11.67 -0.82
C GLU A 73 9.72 -10.19 -0.71
N ILE A 74 10.19 -9.59 -1.81
CA ILE A 74 10.55 -8.15 -1.85
C ILE A 74 9.33 -7.27 -1.53
N ALA A 75 8.16 -7.61 -2.08
CA ALA A 75 6.92 -6.90 -1.79
C ALA A 75 6.56 -6.99 -0.31
N GLY A 76 6.67 -8.18 0.29
CA GLY A 76 6.47 -8.39 1.73
C GLY A 76 7.42 -7.57 2.60
N LEU A 77 8.71 -7.58 2.29
CA LEU A 77 9.72 -6.78 3.00
C LEU A 77 9.43 -5.28 2.91
N ARG A 78 9.10 -4.77 1.72
CA ARG A 78 8.76 -3.35 1.52
C ARG A 78 7.49 -2.96 2.25
N PHE A 79 6.49 -3.82 2.26
CA PHE A 79 5.25 -3.58 2.99
C PHE A 79 5.51 -3.47 4.50
N ASN A 80 6.23 -4.44 5.06
CA ASN A 80 6.62 -4.43 6.48
C ASN A 80 7.41 -3.17 6.84
N GLN A 81 8.38 -2.79 6.02
CA GLN A 81 9.17 -1.58 6.21
C GLN A 81 8.30 -0.31 6.13
N ALA A 82 7.34 -0.25 5.21
CA ALA A 82 6.42 0.88 5.08
C ALA A 82 5.52 1.00 6.32
N THR A 83 5.00 -0.11 6.83
CA THR A 83 4.21 -0.16 8.07
C THR A 83 5.04 0.30 9.27
N GLU A 84 6.26 -0.20 9.42
CA GLU A 84 7.17 0.20 10.50
C GLU A 84 7.49 1.70 10.44
N ASN A 85 7.84 2.23 9.27
CA ASN A 85 8.12 3.65 9.08
C ASN A 85 6.90 4.53 9.45
N THR A 86 5.71 4.09 9.03
CA THR A 86 4.46 4.79 9.36
C THR A 86 4.20 4.80 10.85
N ASN A 87 4.39 3.66 11.53
CA ASN A 87 4.24 3.56 12.98
C ASN A 87 5.23 4.46 13.73
N LEU A 88 6.50 4.48 13.31
CA LEU A 88 7.53 5.36 13.88
C LEU A 88 7.14 6.83 13.76
N ARG A 89 6.70 7.27 12.57
CA ARG A 89 6.25 8.65 12.34
C ARG A 89 5.03 9.00 13.17
N PHE A 90 4.07 8.08 13.30
CA PHE A 90 2.87 8.29 14.10
C PHE A 90 3.22 8.45 15.58
N ASN A 91 4.07 7.58 16.12
CA ASN A 91 4.54 7.68 17.50
C ASN A 91 5.28 8.99 17.74
N GLN A 92 6.19 9.38 16.84
CA GLN A 92 6.89 10.67 16.93
C GLN A 92 5.92 11.86 16.89
N ALA A 93 4.89 11.81 16.04
CA ALA A 93 3.87 12.85 15.96
C ALA A 93 3.07 12.93 17.26
N ALA A 94 2.67 11.78 17.82
CA ALA A 94 1.96 11.68 19.10
C ALA A 94 2.82 12.25 20.25
N ASP A 95 4.08 11.86 20.36
CA ASP A 95 5.01 12.35 21.38
C ASP A 95 5.23 13.86 21.27
N SER A 96 5.42 14.37 20.04
CA SER A 96 5.58 15.81 19.81
C SER A 96 4.33 16.60 20.19
N THR A 97 3.15 16.00 20.02
CA THR A 97 1.86 16.61 20.37
C THR A 97 1.67 16.61 21.88
N ASN A 98 1.97 15.51 22.55
CA ASN A 98 1.95 15.42 24.01
C ASN A 98 2.87 16.46 24.64
N LEU A 99 4.11 16.59 24.15
CA LEU A 99 5.06 17.60 24.65
C LEU A 99 4.53 19.03 24.48
N ARG A 100 3.81 19.33 23.39
CA ARG A 100 3.19 20.65 23.18
C ARG A 100 2.04 20.87 24.15
N PHE A 101 1.23 19.86 24.43
CA PHE A 101 0.17 19.93 25.43
C PHE A 101 0.73 20.15 26.83
N ASP A 102 1.77 19.43 27.22
CA ASP A 102 2.42 19.59 28.52
C ASP A 102 2.94 21.03 28.70
N LYS A 103 3.63 21.56 27.68
CA LYS A 103 4.10 22.96 27.68
C LYS A 103 2.96 23.98 27.73
N ALA A 104 1.85 23.71 27.04
CA ALA A 104 0.68 24.58 27.06
C ALA A 104 -0.01 24.57 28.44
N ALA A 105 -0.10 23.39 29.06
CA ALA A 105 -0.62 23.23 30.42
C ALA A 105 0.26 23.95 31.44
N GLU A 106 1.58 23.79 31.37
CA GLU A 106 2.55 24.47 32.22
C GLU A 106 2.44 26.00 32.08
N SER A 107 2.43 26.52 30.85
CA SER A 107 2.27 27.97 30.60
C SER A 107 0.96 28.51 31.17
N THR A 108 -0.12 27.73 31.06
CA THR A 108 -1.42 28.09 31.60
C THR A 108 -1.41 28.12 33.13
N ASN A 109 -0.80 27.12 33.77
CA ASN A 109 -0.64 27.08 35.22
C ASN A 109 0.18 28.27 35.74
N LEU A 110 1.29 28.62 35.08
CA LEU A 110 2.08 29.81 35.44
C LEU A 110 1.27 31.12 35.33
N ARG A 111 0.41 31.23 34.31
CA ARG A 111 -0.49 32.38 34.17
C ARG A 111 -1.53 32.41 35.30
N PHE A 112 -2.12 31.28 35.66
CA PHE A 112 -3.05 31.18 36.78
C PHE A 112 -2.38 31.57 38.10
N GLU A 113 -1.19 31.04 38.41
CA GLU A 113 -0.44 31.40 39.61
C GLU A 113 -0.15 32.91 39.68
N LYS A 114 0.21 33.52 38.54
CA LYS A 114 0.42 34.97 38.46
C LYS A 114 -0.86 35.77 38.67
N VAL A 115 -2.00 35.26 38.20
CA VAL A 115 -3.33 35.88 38.40
C VAL A 115 -3.74 35.76 39.86
N GLU A 116 -3.57 34.59 40.47
CA GLU A 116 -3.85 34.34 41.90
C GLU A 116 -3.10 35.34 42.78
N LYS A 117 -1.78 35.47 42.58
CA LYS A 117 -0.95 36.47 43.29
C LYS A 117 -1.43 37.91 43.09
N ARG A 118 -1.95 38.26 41.90
CA ARG A 118 -2.50 39.60 41.64
C ARG A 118 -3.82 39.82 42.35
N ILE A 119 -4.68 38.81 42.40
CA ILE A 119 -5.96 38.84 43.11
C ILE A 119 -5.71 38.99 44.61
N ASP A 120 -4.81 38.19 45.20
CA ASP A 120 -4.46 38.28 46.61
C ASP A 120 -3.95 39.68 46.99
N ALA A 121 -3.00 40.21 46.21
CA ALA A 121 -2.49 41.56 46.43
C ALA A 121 -3.55 42.66 46.24
N GLN A 122 -4.54 42.45 45.35
CA GLN A 122 -5.68 43.36 45.21
C GLN A 122 -6.65 43.25 46.40
N ALA A 123 -6.94 42.03 46.87
CA ALA A 123 -7.77 41.78 48.04
C ALA A 123 -7.19 42.45 49.29
N ASP A 124 -5.88 42.29 49.54
CA ASP A 124 -5.19 42.93 50.67
C ASP A 124 -5.27 44.45 50.63
N ARG A 125 -5.10 45.05 49.44
CA ARG A 125 -5.25 46.50 49.27
C ARG A 125 -6.68 46.97 49.54
N ILE A 126 -7.68 46.20 49.12
CA ILE A 126 -9.09 46.52 49.37
C ILE A 126 -9.40 46.40 50.87
N ILE A 127 -9.00 45.32 51.52
CA ILE A 127 -9.19 45.08 52.96
C ILE A 127 -8.51 46.18 53.77
N SER A 128 -7.26 46.53 53.44
CA SER A 128 -6.52 47.60 54.11
C SER A 128 -7.24 48.95 54.00
N LYS A 129 -7.70 49.34 52.81
CA LYS A 129 -8.45 50.59 52.61
C LYS A 129 -9.79 50.61 53.35
N LEU A 130 -10.48 49.47 53.43
CA LEU A 130 -11.73 49.37 54.19
C LEU A 130 -11.48 49.53 55.70
N LEU A 131 -10.44 48.88 56.24
CA LEU A 131 -10.06 49.00 57.65
C LEU A 131 -9.67 50.44 58.02
N THR A 132 -8.84 51.12 57.20
CA THR A 132 -8.41 52.50 57.51
C THR A 132 -9.57 53.49 57.51
N ILE A 133 -10.62 53.26 56.73
CA ILE A 133 -11.81 54.12 56.70
C ILE A 133 -12.79 53.75 57.83
N LEU A 134 -13.04 52.46 58.08
CA LEU A 134 -14.07 52.01 59.02
C LEU A 134 -13.65 52.11 60.49
N VAL A 135 -12.39 51.81 60.83
CA VAL A 135 -11.90 51.85 62.23
C VAL A 135 -12.14 53.20 62.92
N PRO A 136 -11.76 54.37 62.34
CA PRO A 136 -12.01 55.65 63.00
C PRO A 136 -13.51 55.96 63.12
N ILE A 137 -14.33 55.60 62.12
CA ILE A 137 -15.78 55.80 62.16
C ILE A 137 -16.39 55.03 63.33
N ILE A 138 -16.01 53.76 63.50
CA ILE A 138 -16.46 52.92 64.62
C ILE A 138 -15.97 53.50 65.95
N ALA A 139 -14.71 53.91 66.05
CA ALA A 139 -14.16 54.50 67.27
C ALA A 139 -14.91 55.77 67.70
N VAL A 140 -15.24 56.65 66.74
CA VAL A 140 -16.05 57.85 66.99
C VAL A 140 -17.47 57.49 67.44
N ALA A 141 -18.11 56.53 66.77
CA ALA A 141 -19.44 56.07 67.14
C ALA A 141 -19.48 55.47 68.56
N VAL A 142 -18.49 54.66 68.93
CA VAL A 142 -18.36 54.08 70.26
C VAL A 142 -18.13 55.16 71.32
N ALA A 143 -17.20 56.09 71.09
CA ALA A 143 -16.93 57.19 72.02
C ALA A 143 -18.18 58.04 72.27
N PHE A 144 -18.93 58.34 71.21
CA PHE A 144 -20.19 59.08 71.28
C PHE A 144 -21.26 58.34 72.09
N LEU A 145 -21.44 57.04 71.88
CA LEU A 145 -22.36 56.22 72.67
C LEU A 145 -21.98 56.15 74.15
N THR A 146 -20.68 56.04 74.47
CA THR A 146 -20.22 56.06 75.87
C THR A 146 -20.42 57.43 76.54
N ALA A 147 -20.22 58.52 75.81
CA ALA A 147 -20.49 59.85 76.34
C ALA A 147 -21.98 60.05 76.64
N MET A 148 -22.86 59.54 75.77
CA MET A 148 -24.30 59.55 76.03
C MET A 148 -24.73 58.69 77.22
N SER A 149 -24.08 57.55 77.48
CA SER A 149 -24.45 56.72 78.63
C SER A 149 -23.95 57.27 79.97
N VAL A 150 -22.81 57.97 79.98
CA VAL A 150 -22.27 58.63 81.19
C VAL A 150 -23.03 59.92 81.53
N TRP A 151 -23.56 60.61 80.53
CA TRP A 151 -24.27 61.90 80.70
C TRP A 151 -25.77 61.83 80.41
N GLY A 152 -26.29 60.63 80.18
CA GLY A 152 -27.72 60.37 80.05
C GLY A 152 -28.42 60.52 81.40
N PRO A 153 -29.65 61.07 81.44
CA PRO A 153 -30.36 61.27 82.69
C PRO A 153 -30.65 59.92 83.35
N GLY A 154 -30.16 59.75 84.58
CA GLY A 154 -30.69 58.75 85.53
C GLY A 154 -32.04 59.19 86.09
#